data_AF-A0A7R9EGI0-F1
#
_entry.id   AF-A0A7R9EGI0-F1
#
_cell.length_a   1.000
_cell.length_b   1.000
_cell.length_c   1.000
_cell.angle_alpha   90.00
_cell.angle_beta   90.00
_cell.angle_gamma   90.00
#
_symmetry.space_group_name_H-M   'P 1'
#
loop_
_entity.id
_entity.type
_entity.pdbx_description
1 polymer ?
#
loop_
_entity_poly.entity_id
_entity_poly.type
_entity_poly.pdbx_seq_one_letter_code
_entity_poly.pdbx_strand_id
1 'polypeptide(L)'
;MKAVRRSNATGSFSWIGSDGWSARSLVSNGNEPEVEGTLSVQPQANPVRGFEEYFLNLTVENNRRNPWFVGEYFLNLTVETTLEFWEDHFHCRYPNSSRTPYNQKYVRLCTTKERLSRSEMAFEGQLQFVSDAVLAFAHAFRNMHQDLCHGRPGLCDVMKPIKGTELLKYLRKVDFAGLSGDKFRFDLNGDGPARYNIIHFKQNTPGKYEWVRVGEYMEGELRLNMSEIQFKLGHRQLPESVCSLPCDQGQAKKYVEGESCCWHCFNCTQYQLFLPDSPEADVTARRKEWENMRTVSPYFLTPAPVTPTSPSNTHRPQ
;
A
#
# COMPACT_ATOMS: atom_id res chain seq x y z
N MET A 1 15.24 3.64 -1.17
CA MET A 1 16.07 2.55 -1.73
C MET A 1 17.47 3.00 -2.14
N LYS A 2 17.66 3.84 -3.16
CA LYS A 2 19.01 4.30 -3.58
C LYS A 2 19.89 4.86 -2.44
N ALA A 3 19.30 5.60 -1.49
CA ALA A 3 20.01 6.11 -0.32
C ALA A 3 20.51 4.99 0.63
N VAL A 4 19.72 3.94 0.80
CA VAL A 4 20.07 2.76 1.62
C VAL A 4 21.26 2.04 1.00
N ARG A 5 21.23 1.84 -0.33
CA ARG A 5 22.37 1.28 -1.07
C ARG A 5 23.64 2.12 -0.89
N ARG A 6 23.55 3.45 -1.10
CA ARG A 6 24.70 4.35 -0.94
C ARG A 6 25.29 4.34 0.47
N SER A 7 24.46 4.04 1.47
CA SER A 7 24.87 3.99 2.88
C SER A 7 25.21 2.58 3.35
N ASN A 8 25.21 1.58 2.46
CA ASN A 8 25.45 0.17 2.77
C ASN A 8 24.55 -0.38 3.91
N ALA A 9 23.29 0.07 3.96
CA ALA A 9 22.32 -0.27 5.01
C ALA A 9 21.25 -1.27 4.52
N THR A 10 21.56 -2.06 3.50
CA THR A 10 20.66 -3.04 2.91
C THR A 10 20.29 -4.11 3.94
N GLY A 11 18.99 -4.37 4.10
CA GLY A 11 18.49 -5.33 5.08
C GLY A 11 18.55 -4.87 6.54
N SER A 12 18.91 -3.61 6.80
CA SER A 12 18.83 -2.99 8.15
C SER A 12 17.43 -2.51 8.49
N PHE A 13 16.61 -2.24 7.47
CA PHE A 13 15.24 -1.73 7.63
C PHE A 13 14.26 -2.69 6.97
N SER A 14 13.05 -2.73 7.53
CA SER A 14 11.88 -3.34 6.90
C SER A 14 10.90 -2.23 6.53
N TRP A 15 10.17 -2.42 5.44
CA TRP A 15 9.29 -1.39 4.91
C TRP A 15 7.84 -1.80 5.04
N ILE A 16 7.01 -0.84 5.49
CA ILE A 16 5.56 -0.92 5.38
C ILE A 16 5.13 0.13 4.37
N GLY A 17 4.66 -0.32 3.21
CA GLY A 17 4.31 0.53 2.08
C GLY A 17 2.82 0.82 1.96
N SER A 18 2.51 2.04 1.51
CA SER A 18 1.18 2.39 1.02
C SER A 18 1.01 1.97 -0.44
N ASP A 19 -0.22 2.04 -0.92
CA ASP A 19 -0.62 1.80 -2.32
C ASP A 19 0.11 2.67 -3.35
N GLY A 20 0.69 3.81 -2.95
CA GLY A 20 1.45 4.69 -3.83
C GLY A 20 2.68 4.05 -4.50
N TRP A 21 3.23 2.97 -3.92
CA TRP A 21 4.39 2.26 -4.47
C TRP A 21 4.31 0.74 -4.45
N SER A 22 3.23 0.17 -3.90
CA SER A 22 2.91 -1.25 -3.93
C SER A 22 2.94 -1.84 -5.35
N ALA A 23 3.67 -2.94 -5.54
CA ALA A 23 3.72 -3.70 -6.80
C ALA A 23 4.09 -2.89 -8.05
N ARG A 24 4.67 -1.69 -7.89
CA ARG A 24 5.15 -0.88 -9.01
C ARG A 24 6.58 -1.25 -9.36
N SER A 25 6.79 -1.64 -10.62
CA SER A 25 8.11 -1.93 -11.17
C SER A 25 9.10 -0.78 -10.97
N LEU A 26 8.61 0.47 -10.98
CA LEU A 26 9.43 1.66 -10.74
C LEU A 26 10.20 1.64 -9.41
N VAL A 27 9.66 0.99 -8.37
CA VAL A 27 10.29 0.98 -7.04
C VAL A 27 11.14 -0.27 -6.83
N SER A 28 10.69 -1.43 -7.30
CA SER A 28 11.41 -2.70 -7.14
C SER A 28 12.57 -2.84 -8.13
N ASN A 29 12.40 -2.45 -9.40
CA ASN A 29 13.36 -2.78 -10.44
C ASN A 29 14.72 -2.10 -10.20
N GLY A 30 15.76 -2.91 -10.13
CA GLY A 30 17.13 -2.49 -9.85
C GLY A 30 17.38 -2.08 -8.39
N ASN A 31 16.43 -2.29 -7.47
CA ASN A 31 16.55 -2.07 -6.03
C ASN A 31 16.02 -3.26 -5.20
N GLU A 32 15.95 -4.44 -5.81
CA GLU A 32 15.32 -5.62 -5.23
C GLU A 32 15.91 -5.99 -3.85
N PRO A 33 17.25 -5.99 -3.65
CA PRO A 33 17.83 -6.29 -2.33
C PRO A 33 17.44 -5.28 -1.25
N GLU A 34 17.27 -4.00 -1.61
CA GLU A 34 16.90 -2.94 -0.66
C GLU A 34 15.40 -2.94 -0.31
N VAL A 35 14.57 -3.54 -1.16
CA VAL A 35 13.11 -3.63 -1.00
C VAL A 35 12.69 -4.95 -0.34
N GLU A 36 13.58 -5.94 -0.24
CA GLU A 36 13.29 -7.23 0.37
C GLU A 36 12.64 -7.11 1.75
N GLY A 37 11.60 -7.91 1.98
CA GLY A 37 10.85 -7.92 3.23
C GLY A 37 9.81 -6.82 3.36
N THR A 38 9.51 -6.08 2.29
CA THR A 38 8.46 -5.06 2.31
C THR A 38 7.07 -5.70 2.41
N LEU A 39 6.26 -5.26 3.37
CA LEU A 39 4.80 -5.46 3.34
C LEU A 39 4.15 -4.21 2.78
N SER A 40 3.16 -4.36 1.91
CA SER A 40 2.48 -3.24 1.27
C SER A 40 0.99 -3.51 1.07
N VAL A 41 0.20 -2.44 0.96
CA VAL A 41 -1.23 -2.54 0.66
C VAL A 41 -1.49 -2.26 -0.81
N GLN A 42 -2.22 -3.13 -1.49
CA GLN A 42 -2.60 -2.96 -2.89
C GLN A 42 -4.12 -2.93 -2.99
N PRO A 43 -4.73 -1.84 -3.49
CA PRO A 43 -6.16 -1.78 -3.73
C PRO A 43 -6.60 -2.98 -4.57
N GLN A 44 -7.61 -3.70 -4.11
CA GLN A 44 -8.09 -4.88 -4.80
C GLN A 44 -8.89 -4.44 -6.03
N ALA A 45 -8.33 -4.69 -7.20
CA ALA A 45 -8.95 -4.42 -8.48
C ALA A 45 -8.91 -5.66 -9.37
N ASN A 46 -9.97 -5.86 -10.11
CA ASN A 46 -10.17 -6.95 -11.05
C ASN A 46 -10.08 -6.42 -12.50
N PRO A 47 -9.60 -7.24 -13.45
CA PRO A 47 -9.55 -6.85 -14.84
C PRO A 47 -10.91 -6.44 -15.40
N VAL A 48 -10.96 -5.31 -16.11
CA VAL A 48 -12.17 -4.84 -16.79
C VAL A 48 -12.35 -5.63 -18.09
N ARG A 49 -13.47 -6.34 -18.20
CA ARG A 49 -13.76 -7.20 -19.36
C ARG A 49 -13.81 -6.39 -20.65
N GLY A 50 -13.13 -6.87 -21.69
CA GLY A 50 -13.10 -6.27 -23.02
C GLY A 50 -12.22 -5.02 -23.16
N PHE A 51 -11.69 -4.43 -22.09
CA PHE A 51 -10.84 -3.24 -22.22
C PHE A 51 -9.50 -3.54 -22.91
N GLU A 52 -8.86 -4.66 -22.54
CA GLU A 52 -7.60 -5.08 -23.15
C GLU A 52 -7.76 -5.26 -24.66
N GLU A 53 -8.79 -5.99 -25.10
CA GLU A 53 -9.12 -6.19 -26.52
C GLU A 53 -9.44 -4.88 -27.23
N TYR A 54 -10.22 -4.00 -26.58
CA TYR A 54 -10.53 -2.67 -27.09
C TYR A 54 -9.26 -1.85 -27.33
N PHE A 55 -8.36 -1.82 -26.34
CA PHE A 55 -7.16 -1.00 -26.38
C PHE A 55 -6.14 -1.53 -27.41
N LEU A 56 -5.94 -2.84 -27.48
CA LEU A 56 -5.04 -3.47 -28.46
C LEU A 56 -5.50 -3.28 -29.91
N ASN A 57 -6.81 -3.10 -30.13
CA ASN A 57 -7.37 -2.81 -31.45
C ASN A 57 -7.30 -1.33 -31.85
N LEU A 58 -6.80 -0.44 -30.97
CA LEU A 58 -6.59 0.96 -31.33
C LEU A 58 -5.43 1.11 -32.30
N THR A 59 -5.64 1.92 -33.32
CA THR A 59 -4.65 2.32 -34.30
C THR A 59 -4.67 3.84 -34.45
N VAL A 60 -3.61 4.38 -35.04
CA VAL A 60 -3.54 5.81 -35.32
C VAL A 60 -4.69 6.29 -36.23
N GLU A 61 -5.22 5.40 -37.07
CA GLU A 61 -6.30 5.73 -38.01
C GLU A 61 -7.67 5.80 -37.33
N ASN A 62 -7.92 4.92 -36.34
CA ASN A 62 -9.24 4.75 -35.73
C ASN A 62 -9.43 5.56 -34.43
N ASN A 63 -8.36 6.09 -33.83
CA ASN A 63 -8.42 6.78 -32.54
C ASN A 63 -8.06 8.27 -32.64
N ARG A 64 -8.82 9.02 -33.45
CA ARG A 64 -8.61 10.48 -33.64
C ARG A 64 -9.11 11.35 -32.48
N ARG A 65 -9.84 10.76 -31.53
CA ARG A 65 -10.44 11.47 -30.40
C ARG A 65 -9.44 11.80 -29.28
N ASN A 66 -8.34 11.05 -29.19
CA ASN A 66 -7.36 11.19 -28.12
C ASN A 66 -6.11 11.91 -28.64
N PRO A 67 -5.88 13.17 -28.24
CA PRO A 67 -4.76 13.97 -28.75
C PRO A 67 -3.40 13.50 -28.22
N TRP A 68 -3.33 12.61 -27.24
CA TRP A 68 -2.06 12.02 -26.78
C TRP A 68 -1.79 10.65 -27.44
N PHE A 69 -2.81 10.04 -28.04
CA PHE A 69 -2.68 8.83 -28.84
C PHE A 69 -2.32 9.19 -30.28
N VAL A 70 -3.08 10.14 -30.84
CA VAL A 70 -2.80 10.81 -32.11
C VAL A 70 -3.12 12.29 -31.93
N GLY A 71 -2.13 13.11 -31.57
CA GLY A 71 -2.35 14.54 -31.46
C GLY A 71 -2.52 15.14 -32.82
N GLU A 72 -3.69 15.68 -33.15
CA GLU A 72 -3.84 16.76 -34.12
C GLU A 72 -4.09 18.04 -33.34
N TYR A 73 -3.15 18.99 -33.37
CA TYR A 73 -3.40 20.33 -32.87
C TYR A 73 -3.67 21.27 -34.05
N PHE A 74 -4.85 21.91 -34.03
CA PHE A 74 -5.17 23.02 -34.91
C PHE A 74 -4.60 24.31 -34.32
N LEU A 75 -3.35 24.63 -34.66
CA LEU A 75 -2.80 25.98 -34.49
C LEU A 75 -2.52 26.55 -35.88
N ASN A 76 -3.33 27.53 -36.27
CA ASN A 76 -3.10 28.46 -37.40
C ASN A 76 -2.71 27.81 -38.74
N LEU A 77 -3.66 27.08 -39.35
CA LEU A 77 -3.61 26.67 -40.77
C LEU A 77 -2.43 25.76 -41.18
N THR A 78 -1.76 25.13 -40.21
CA THR A 78 -0.86 23.99 -40.39
C THR A 78 -1.23 22.90 -39.38
N VAL A 79 -1.44 21.67 -39.85
CA VAL A 79 -1.72 20.52 -38.97
C VAL A 79 -0.42 20.13 -38.28
N GLU A 80 -0.29 20.43 -36.98
CA GLU A 80 0.82 19.91 -36.18
C GLU A 80 0.36 18.64 -35.47
N THR A 81 0.94 17.52 -35.89
CA THR A 81 0.63 16.22 -35.29
C THR A 81 1.68 15.88 -34.23
N THR A 82 1.29 15.68 -32.97
CA THR A 82 2.18 15.20 -31.89
C THR A 82 1.72 13.84 -31.40
N LEU A 83 2.47 12.78 -31.72
CA LEU A 83 2.11 11.39 -31.42
C LEU A 83 2.86 10.87 -30.19
N GLU A 84 2.57 11.39 -29.01
CA GLU A 84 3.40 11.11 -27.82
C GLU A 84 3.42 9.63 -27.42
N PHE A 85 2.26 8.98 -27.31
CA PHE A 85 2.21 7.57 -26.93
C PHE A 85 2.74 6.65 -28.03
N TRP A 86 2.31 6.86 -29.29
CA TRP A 86 2.64 5.95 -30.39
C TRP A 86 4.12 6.04 -30.81
N GLU A 87 4.68 7.25 -30.87
CA GLU A 87 6.11 7.46 -31.17
C GLU A 87 6.99 6.89 -30.06
N ASP A 88 6.60 7.09 -28.79
CA ASP A 88 7.38 6.57 -27.67
C ASP A 88 7.34 5.05 -27.55
N HIS A 89 6.15 4.45 -27.73
CA HIS A 89 5.99 3.00 -27.64
C HIS A 89 6.72 2.24 -28.76
N PHE A 90 6.62 2.70 -30.02
CA PHE A 90 7.26 2.03 -31.15
C PHE A 90 8.66 2.54 -31.48
N HIS A 91 9.16 3.52 -30.71
CA HIS A 91 10.44 4.19 -30.92
C HIS A 91 10.65 4.70 -32.35
N CYS A 92 9.60 5.29 -32.93
CA CYS A 92 9.59 5.83 -34.28
C CYS A 92 9.01 7.25 -34.28
N ARG A 93 9.28 8.01 -35.34
CA ARG A 93 8.69 9.33 -35.58
C ARG A 93 7.63 9.22 -36.66
N TYR A 94 6.49 9.85 -36.48
CA TYR A 94 5.46 9.84 -37.51
C TYR A 94 5.84 10.68 -38.73
N PRO A 95 5.48 10.25 -39.96
CA PRO A 95 5.65 11.09 -41.14
C PRO A 95 4.90 12.42 -40.95
N ASN A 96 5.58 13.54 -41.19
CA ASN A 96 5.03 14.91 -41.08
C ASN A 96 4.63 15.36 -39.66
N SER A 97 5.04 14.68 -38.58
CA SER A 97 4.88 15.21 -37.22
C SER A 97 5.82 16.37 -36.93
N SER A 98 5.37 17.32 -36.10
CA SER A 98 6.22 18.41 -35.62
C SER A 98 7.36 17.87 -34.74
N ARG A 99 8.54 18.50 -34.82
CA ARG A 99 9.72 18.05 -34.09
C ARG A 99 9.68 18.60 -32.66
N THR A 100 9.49 17.72 -31.68
CA THR A 100 9.41 18.05 -30.25
C THR A 100 10.66 17.57 -29.51
N PRO A 101 10.99 18.10 -28.31
CA PRO A 101 12.09 17.57 -27.50
C PRO A 101 12.00 16.05 -27.21
N TYR A 102 10.78 15.49 -27.29
CA TYR A 102 10.52 14.08 -26.97
C TYR A 102 10.65 13.13 -28.17
N ASN A 103 10.45 13.61 -29.41
CA ASN A 103 10.54 12.77 -30.61
C ASN A 103 11.82 12.98 -31.44
N GLN A 104 12.64 13.98 -31.09
CA GLN A 104 13.92 14.26 -31.74
C GLN A 104 14.90 13.07 -31.76
N LYS A 105 14.79 12.18 -30.77
CA LYS A 105 15.62 10.99 -30.62
C LYS A 105 15.29 9.88 -31.62
N TYR A 106 14.12 9.92 -32.27
CA TYR A 106 13.65 8.88 -33.17
C TYR A 106 13.99 9.20 -34.63
N VAL A 107 14.89 8.40 -35.22
CA VAL A 107 15.31 8.53 -36.63
C VAL A 107 14.42 7.71 -37.57
N ARG A 108 13.90 6.58 -37.10
CA ARG A 108 13.02 5.69 -37.86
C ARG A 108 11.65 6.33 -38.05
N LEU A 109 11.12 6.33 -39.26
CA LEU A 109 9.74 6.74 -39.51
C LEU A 109 8.75 5.61 -39.18
N CYS A 110 7.60 5.96 -38.61
CA CYS A 110 6.50 5.02 -38.40
C CYS A 110 5.83 4.67 -39.74
N THR A 111 5.39 3.43 -39.89
CA THR A 111 4.87 2.85 -41.13
C THR A 111 3.35 2.70 -41.15
N THR A 112 2.67 3.11 -40.08
CA THR A 112 1.22 2.95 -39.80
C THR A 112 0.73 1.51 -39.71
N LYS A 113 1.61 0.53 -39.90
CA LYS A 113 1.33 -0.91 -39.81
C LYS A 113 1.64 -1.49 -38.44
N GLU A 114 2.23 -0.70 -37.55
CA GLU A 114 2.53 -1.11 -36.19
C GLU A 114 1.24 -1.52 -35.45
N ARG A 115 1.34 -2.55 -34.62
CA ARG A 115 0.22 -3.09 -33.85
C ARG A 115 0.64 -3.24 -32.41
N LEU A 116 -0.25 -2.82 -31.54
CA LEU A 116 -0.13 -2.98 -30.11
C LEU A 116 -0.16 -4.48 -29.76
N SER A 117 0.83 -4.94 -29.01
CA SER A 117 0.96 -6.33 -28.57
C SER A 117 0.82 -6.46 -27.06
N ARG A 118 0.19 -7.55 -26.62
CA ARG A 118 0.09 -7.91 -25.19
C ARG A 118 1.45 -8.14 -24.54
N SER A 119 2.42 -8.69 -25.27
CA SER A 119 3.75 -9.01 -24.72
C SER A 119 4.61 -7.78 -24.44
N GLU A 120 4.28 -6.65 -25.06
CA GLU A 120 5.07 -5.41 -25.01
C GLU A 120 4.46 -4.36 -24.10
N MET A 121 3.28 -4.64 -23.52
CA MET A 121 2.55 -3.71 -22.67
C MET A 121 2.20 -4.29 -21.31
N ALA A 122 2.35 -3.44 -20.30
CA ALA A 122 1.82 -3.66 -18.97
C ALA A 122 0.54 -2.82 -18.81
N PHE A 123 -0.60 -3.48 -18.63
CA PHE A 123 -1.85 -2.80 -18.36
C PHE A 123 -1.92 -2.32 -16.90
N GLU A 124 -2.55 -1.17 -16.68
CA GLU A 124 -2.83 -0.66 -15.34
C GLU A 124 -3.84 -1.58 -14.63
N GLY A 125 -3.42 -2.17 -13.51
CA GLY A 125 -4.23 -3.08 -12.71
C GLY A 125 -5.39 -2.38 -12.00
N GLN A 126 -5.33 -1.05 -11.84
CA GLN A 126 -6.32 -0.23 -11.14
C GLN A 126 -7.43 0.33 -12.03
N LEU A 127 -7.53 -0.13 -13.28
CA LEU A 127 -8.50 0.38 -14.26
C LEU A 127 -9.97 0.25 -13.81
N GLN A 128 -10.28 -0.77 -13.00
CA GLN A 128 -11.62 -0.95 -12.44
C GLN A 128 -12.14 0.33 -11.77
N PHE A 129 -11.32 1.01 -10.96
CA PHE A 129 -11.76 2.20 -10.23
C PHE A 129 -12.18 3.34 -11.16
N VAL A 130 -11.48 3.49 -12.28
CA VAL A 130 -11.81 4.49 -13.31
C VAL A 130 -13.13 4.13 -14.00
N SER A 131 -13.30 2.86 -14.36
CA SER A 131 -14.54 2.35 -14.97
C SER A 131 -15.73 2.51 -14.03
N ASP A 132 -15.60 2.10 -12.77
CA ASP A 132 -16.65 2.17 -11.77
C ASP A 132 -17.02 3.63 -11.45
N ALA A 133 -16.05 4.55 -11.43
CA ALA A 133 -16.33 5.98 -11.26
C ALA A 133 -17.20 6.53 -12.40
N VAL A 134 -16.90 6.21 -13.66
CA VAL A 134 -17.71 6.63 -14.81
C VAL A 134 -19.11 6.00 -14.76
N LEU A 135 -19.19 4.71 -14.41
CA LEU A 135 -20.47 4.02 -14.25
C LEU A 135 -21.30 4.60 -13.11
N ALA A 136 -20.69 5.02 -12.00
CA ALA A 136 -21.40 5.66 -10.90
C ALA A 136 -22.15 6.91 -11.37
N PHE A 137 -21.51 7.77 -12.18
CA PHE A 137 -22.21 8.90 -12.80
C PHE A 137 -23.30 8.47 -13.77
N ALA A 138 -23.04 7.47 -14.63
CA ALA A 138 -24.02 6.98 -15.59
C ALA A 138 -25.29 6.42 -14.89
N HIS A 139 -25.11 5.64 -13.82
CA HIS A 139 -26.19 5.12 -13.00
C HIS A 139 -26.91 6.24 -12.23
N ALA A 140 -26.19 7.24 -11.71
CA ALA A 140 -26.80 8.40 -11.07
C ALA A 140 -27.70 9.19 -12.04
N PHE A 141 -27.21 9.46 -13.26
CA PHE A 141 -28.01 10.14 -14.29
C PHE A 141 -29.20 9.30 -14.73
N ARG A 142 -29.04 7.99 -14.88
CA ARG A 142 -30.14 7.09 -15.20
C ARG A 142 -31.23 7.13 -14.14
N ASN A 143 -30.87 7.03 -12.86
CA ASN A 143 -31.82 7.06 -11.75
C ASN A 143 -32.51 8.43 -11.65
N MET A 144 -31.76 9.52 -11.79
CA MET A 144 -32.30 10.87 -11.83
C MET A 144 -33.28 11.08 -13.00
N HIS A 145 -32.94 10.57 -14.19
CA HIS A 145 -33.78 10.65 -15.37
C HIS A 145 -35.04 9.80 -15.24
N GLN A 146 -34.94 8.62 -14.65
CA GLN A 146 -36.09 7.76 -14.37
C GLN A 146 -37.08 8.45 -13.42
N ASP A 147 -36.59 9.11 -12.37
CA ASP A 147 -37.42 9.80 -11.39
C ASP A 147 -38.03 11.11 -11.93
N LEU A 148 -37.24 11.93 -12.63
CA LEU A 148 -37.65 13.29 -13.03
C LEU A 148 -38.27 13.35 -14.44
N CYS A 149 -37.82 12.49 -15.36
CA CYS A 149 -38.28 12.48 -16.75
C CYS A 149 -39.14 11.25 -17.07
N HIS A 150 -39.42 10.38 -16.09
CA HIS A 150 -40.19 9.14 -16.25
C HIS A 150 -39.66 8.21 -17.34
N GLY A 151 -38.33 8.21 -17.56
CA GLY A 151 -37.69 7.35 -18.56
C GLY A 151 -38.00 7.70 -20.02
N ARG A 152 -38.59 8.88 -20.31
CA ARG A 152 -38.86 9.31 -21.69
C ARG A 152 -37.55 9.56 -22.46
N PRO A 153 -37.46 9.18 -23.75
CA PRO A 153 -36.26 9.43 -24.53
C PRO A 153 -35.85 10.91 -24.54
N GLY A 154 -34.55 11.17 -24.39
CA GLY A 154 -33.99 12.52 -24.34
C GLY A 154 -34.06 13.17 -22.95
N LEU A 155 -33.59 14.41 -22.86
CA LEU A 155 -33.51 15.16 -21.60
C LEU A 155 -34.76 16.02 -21.41
N CYS A 156 -35.47 15.87 -20.30
CA CYS A 156 -36.61 16.71 -19.95
C CYS A 156 -36.18 18.07 -19.38
N ASP A 157 -37.09 19.03 -19.36
CA ASP A 157 -36.80 20.41 -18.96
C ASP A 157 -36.40 20.54 -17.49
N VAL A 158 -36.87 19.62 -16.63
CA VAL A 158 -36.48 19.56 -15.20
C VAL A 158 -34.98 19.30 -15.03
N MET A 159 -34.34 18.63 -16.01
CA MET A 159 -32.90 18.36 -16.01
C MET A 159 -32.11 19.38 -16.83
N LYS A 160 -32.71 20.51 -17.24
CA LYS A 160 -32.06 21.57 -18.03
C LYS A 160 -32.07 22.91 -17.27
N PRO A 161 -30.97 23.31 -16.61
CA PRO A 161 -29.73 22.57 -16.37
C PRO A 161 -29.83 21.60 -15.19
N ILE A 162 -28.92 20.61 -15.14
CA ILE A 162 -28.80 19.70 -14.00
C ILE A 162 -28.19 20.45 -12.81
N LYS A 163 -28.87 20.42 -11.66
CA LYS A 163 -28.34 20.95 -10.40
C LYS A 163 -27.43 19.90 -9.75
N GLY A 164 -26.16 20.25 -9.50
CA GLY A 164 -25.18 19.35 -8.89
C GLY A 164 -25.58 18.82 -7.51
N THR A 165 -26.26 19.65 -6.70
CA THR A 165 -26.80 19.23 -5.39
C THR A 165 -27.87 18.15 -5.51
N GLU A 166 -28.65 18.17 -6.59
CA GLU A 166 -29.65 17.14 -6.85
C GLU A 166 -28.97 15.86 -7.33
N LEU A 167 -28.04 15.98 -8.29
CA LEU A 167 -27.25 14.85 -8.79
C LEU A 167 -26.50 14.12 -7.66
N LEU A 168 -25.95 14.85 -6.69
CA LEU A 168 -25.25 14.27 -5.54
C LEU A 168 -26.13 13.31 -4.72
N LYS A 169 -27.43 13.60 -4.60
CA LYS A 169 -28.39 12.72 -3.88
C LYS A 169 -28.55 11.38 -4.59
N TYR A 170 -28.54 11.40 -5.93
CA TYR A 170 -28.59 10.20 -6.77
C TYR A 170 -27.26 9.45 -6.73
N LEU A 171 -26.15 10.19 -6.83
CA LEU A 171 -24.80 9.62 -6.80
C LEU A 171 -24.53 8.84 -5.50
N ARG A 172 -24.93 9.38 -4.34
CA ARG A 172 -24.78 8.69 -3.04
C ARG A 172 -25.60 7.39 -2.90
N LYS A 173 -26.58 7.16 -3.78
CA LYS A 173 -27.50 6.00 -3.72
C LYS A 173 -27.27 5.01 -4.86
N VAL A 174 -26.20 5.15 -5.64
CA VAL A 174 -25.92 4.20 -6.72
C VAL A 174 -25.59 2.83 -6.15
N ASP A 175 -26.19 1.81 -6.75
CA ASP A 175 -25.93 0.40 -6.49
C ASP A 175 -25.97 -0.30 -7.86
N PHE A 176 -24.83 -0.85 -8.30
CA PHE A 176 -24.72 -1.53 -9.58
C PHE A 176 -23.63 -2.61 -9.57
N ALA A 177 -23.67 -3.49 -10.57
CA ALA A 177 -22.57 -4.40 -10.87
C ALA A 177 -21.66 -3.76 -11.94
N GLY A 178 -20.38 -3.57 -11.60
CA GLY A 178 -19.37 -2.99 -12.49
C GLY A 178 -18.97 -3.94 -13.62
N LEU A 179 -18.15 -3.44 -14.55
CA LEU A 179 -17.68 -4.23 -15.71
C LEU A 179 -16.73 -5.38 -15.33
N SER A 180 -16.12 -5.32 -14.14
CA SER A 180 -15.34 -6.42 -13.57
C SER A 180 -16.24 -7.55 -13.03
N GLY A 181 -17.53 -7.28 -12.82
CA GLY A 181 -18.48 -8.18 -12.15
C GLY A 181 -18.66 -7.91 -10.66
N ASP A 182 -17.86 -7.01 -10.07
CA ASP A 182 -18.01 -6.63 -8.67
C ASP A 182 -19.20 -5.72 -8.44
N LYS A 183 -19.85 -5.86 -7.29
CA LYS A 183 -20.89 -4.94 -6.85
C LYS A 183 -20.26 -3.65 -6.30
N PHE A 184 -20.72 -2.51 -6.78
CA PHE A 184 -20.27 -1.18 -6.35
C PHE A 184 -21.41 -0.42 -5.66
N ARG A 185 -21.08 0.18 -4.52
CA ARG A 185 -21.92 1.15 -3.79
C ARG A 185 -21.01 2.09 -2.99
N PHE A 186 -21.49 3.30 -2.73
CA PHE A 186 -20.86 4.18 -1.75
C PHE A 186 -21.29 3.79 -0.33
N ASP A 187 -20.42 4.08 0.64
CA ASP A 187 -20.76 4.04 2.05
C ASP A 187 -21.49 5.33 2.52
N LEU A 188 -21.72 5.46 3.83
CA LEU A 188 -22.39 6.61 4.42
C LEU A 188 -21.61 7.93 4.26
N ASN A 189 -20.28 7.86 4.15
CA ASN A 189 -19.40 9.01 3.97
C ASN A 189 -19.24 9.40 2.49
N GLY A 190 -19.58 8.49 1.57
CA GLY A 190 -19.39 8.66 0.13
C GLY A 190 -18.12 7.99 -0.38
N ASP A 191 -17.52 7.10 0.41
CA ASP A 191 -16.34 6.34 0.03
C ASP A 191 -16.73 5.05 -0.71
N GLY A 192 -15.86 4.63 -1.63
CA GLY A 192 -16.01 3.33 -2.30
C GLY A 192 -15.69 2.15 -1.36
N PRO A 193 -15.96 0.91 -1.79
CA PRO A 193 -15.70 -0.26 -0.96
C PRO A 193 -14.19 -0.42 -0.65
N ALA A 194 -13.83 -0.35 0.64
CA ALA A 194 -12.46 -0.53 1.13
C ALA A 194 -12.03 -2.00 1.06
N ARG A 195 -11.29 -2.36 0.01
CA ARG A 195 -10.79 -3.72 -0.25
C ARG A 195 -9.34 -3.65 -0.69
N TYR A 196 -8.45 -4.32 0.03
CA TYR A 196 -7.03 -4.32 -0.25
C TYR A 196 -6.47 -5.74 -0.18
N ASN A 197 -5.59 -6.07 -1.11
CA ASN A 197 -4.66 -7.17 -0.96
C ASN A 197 -3.49 -6.71 -0.08
N ILE A 198 -3.07 -7.56 0.85
CA ILE A 198 -1.80 -7.37 1.54
C ILE A 198 -0.75 -8.16 0.78
N ILE A 199 0.26 -7.46 0.27
CA ILE A 199 1.32 -8.04 -0.55
C ILE A 199 2.65 -7.93 0.17
N HIS A 200 3.54 -8.88 -0.12
CA HIS A 200 4.86 -8.98 0.47
C HIS A 200 5.90 -9.13 -0.63
N PHE A 201 6.98 -8.36 -0.57
CA PHE A 201 8.10 -8.47 -1.50
C PHE A 201 9.18 -9.37 -0.89
N LYS A 202 9.30 -10.60 -1.39
CA LYS A 202 10.26 -11.58 -0.88
C LYS A 202 11.04 -12.26 -1.98
N GLN A 203 12.15 -12.86 -1.59
CA GLN A 203 12.80 -13.88 -2.39
C GLN A 203 12.11 -15.23 -2.17
N ASN A 204 11.69 -15.89 -3.24
CA ASN A 204 11.26 -17.30 -3.16
C ASN A 204 12.44 -18.26 -3.36
N THR A 205 13.38 -17.86 -4.20
CA THR A 205 14.66 -18.55 -4.42
C THR A 205 15.78 -17.52 -4.39
N PRO A 206 17.01 -17.90 -4.05
CA PRO A 206 18.14 -16.97 -4.00
C PRO A 206 18.23 -16.13 -5.29
N GLY A 207 18.15 -14.81 -5.15
CA GLY A 207 18.26 -13.87 -6.27
C GLY A 207 17.00 -13.68 -7.13
N LYS A 208 15.89 -14.37 -6.84
CA LYS A 208 14.60 -14.16 -7.52
C LYS A 208 13.59 -13.55 -6.57
N TYR A 209 13.23 -12.30 -6.85
CA TYR A 209 12.31 -11.50 -6.04
C TYR A 209 10.95 -11.38 -6.72
N GLU A 210 9.89 -11.42 -5.92
CA GLU A 210 8.54 -11.22 -6.42
C GLU A 210 7.62 -10.64 -5.35
N TRP A 211 6.57 -9.97 -5.82
CA TRP A 211 5.44 -9.59 -4.99
C TRP A 211 4.49 -10.77 -4.88
N VAL A 212 4.26 -11.24 -3.65
CA VAL A 212 3.29 -12.28 -3.36
C VAL A 212 2.14 -11.72 -2.53
N ARG A 213 0.92 -12.21 -2.73
CA ARG A 213 -0.20 -11.90 -1.84
C ARG A 213 -0.07 -12.75 -0.58
N VAL A 214 -0.06 -12.10 0.58
CA VAL A 214 0.03 -12.75 1.90
C VAL A 214 -1.20 -12.52 2.77
N GLY A 215 -2.16 -11.72 2.29
CA GLY A 215 -3.38 -11.47 3.03
C GLY A 215 -4.34 -10.55 2.31
N GLU A 216 -5.34 -10.10 3.06
CA GLU A 216 -6.36 -9.15 2.61
C GLU A 216 -6.87 -8.29 3.77
N TYR A 217 -7.36 -7.11 3.40
CA TYR A 217 -8.11 -6.23 4.28
C TYR A 217 -9.45 -5.92 3.62
N MET A 218 -10.55 -6.27 4.31
CA MET A 218 -11.90 -6.07 3.81
C MET A 218 -12.82 -5.69 4.97
N GLU A 219 -13.59 -4.61 4.79
CA GLU A 219 -14.63 -4.18 5.74
C GLU A 219 -14.15 -4.04 7.21
N GLY A 220 -12.92 -3.57 7.41
CA GLY A 220 -12.35 -3.39 8.76
C GLY A 220 -11.59 -4.60 9.30
N GLU A 221 -11.65 -5.75 8.63
CA GLU A 221 -10.98 -6.97 9.05
C GLU A 221 -9.68 -7.20 8.28
N LEU A 222 -8.57 -7.40 9.00
CA LEU A 222 -7.27 -7.76 8.44
C LEU A 222 -7.03 -9.26 8.61
N ARG A 223 -6.81 -9.96 7.49
CA ARG A 223 -6.46 -11.39 7.47
C ARG A 223 -5.09 -11.57 6.84
N LEU A 224 -4.15 -12.11 7.61
CA LEU A 224 -2.78 -12.37 7.17
C LEU A 224 -2.46 -13.85 7.28
N ASN A 225 -1.83 -14.38 6.23
CA ASN A 225 -1.20 -15.68 6.27
C ASN A 225 0.24 -15.55 6.76
N MET A 226 0.42 -15.68 8.07
CA MET A 226 1.73 -15.52 8.72
C MET A 226 2.78 -16.53 8.23
N SER A 227 2.40 -17.70 7.69
CA SER A 227 3.37 -18.67 7.17
C SER A 227 4.00 -18.24 5.85
N GLU A 228 3.37 -17.31 5.12
CA GLU A 228 3.88 -16.78 3.86
C GLU A 228 4.77 -15.54 4.03
N ILE A 229 4.79 -14.95 5.22
CA ILE A 229 5.55 -13.74 5.52
C ILE A 229 6.97 -14.13 5.92
N GLN A 230 7.94 -13.72 5.10
CA GLN A 230 9.36 -13.95 5.34
C GLN A 230 10.16 -12.73 4.92
N PHE A 231 10.76 -12.03 5.89
CA PHE A 231 11.49 -10.79 5.65
C PHE A 231 12.87 -11.00 5.02
N LYS A 232 13.50 -12.16 5.27
CA LYS A 232 14.77 -12.56 4.67
C LYS A 232 14.76 -14.05 4.34
N LEU A 233 15.28 -14.42 3.18
CA LEU A 233 15.38 -15.82 2.78
C LEU A 233 16.12 -16.66 3.84
N GLY A 234 15.55 -17.81 4.21
CA GLY A 234 16.13 -18.72 5.23
C GLY A 234 15.93 -18.29 6.68
N HIS A 235 15.45 -17.06 6.94
CA HIS A 235 15.14 -16.58 8.27
C HIS A 235 13.62 -16.51 8.46
N ARG A 236 13.08 -17.31 9.39
CA ARG A 236 11.64 -17.34 9.68
C ARG A 236 11.21 -16.37 10.79
N GLN A 237 12.17 -15.82 11.53
CA GLN A 237 11.88 -14.91 12.62
C GLN A 237 11.47 -13.54 12.07
N LEU A 238 10.36 -13.02 12.58
CA LEU A 238 9.88 -11.68 12.24
C LEU A 238 10.80 -10.63 12.89
N PRO A 239 11.03 -9.49 12.22
CA PRO A 239 11.78 -8.40 12.81
C PRO A 239 10.98 -7.78 13.96
N GLU A 240 11.63 -7.59 15.10
CA GLU A 240 11.08 -6.83 16.22
C GLU A 240 11.38 -5.34 16.02
N SER A 241 10.39 -4.49 16.20
CA SER A 241 10.51 -3.03 16.13
C SER A 241 10.00 -2.41 17.42
N VAL A 242 10.71 -2.69 18.52
CA VAL A 242 10.42 -2.15 19.85
C VAL A 242 11.58 -1.28 20.32
N CYS A 243 11.26 -0.19 21.02
CA CYS A 243 12.28 0.70 21.57
C CYS A 243 13.05 0.03 22.73
N SER A 244 12.30 -0.64 23.60
CA SER A 244 12.83 -1.37 24.76
C SER A 244 12.28 -2.79 24.77
N LEU A 245 13.16 -3.76 25.04
CA LEU A 245 12.75 -5.14 25.26
C LEU A 245 11.97 -5.29 26.58
N PRO A 246 11.11 -6.32 26.72
CA PRO A 246 10.50 -6.66 27.99
C PRO A 246 11.58 -6.87 29.07
N CYS A 247 11.34 -6.35 30.28
CA CYS A 247 12.28 -6.55 31.38
C CYS A 247 12.22 -7.98 31.91
N ASP A 248 13.35 -8.45 32.42
CA ASP A 248 13.44 -9.78 33.02
C ASP A 248 12.70 -9.86 34.35
N GLN A 249 12.43 -11.09 34.80
CA GLN A 249 11.86 -11.31 36.12
C GLN A 249 12.75 -10.71 37.21
N GLY A 250 12.16 -9.92 38.12
CA GLY A 250 12.90 -9.20 39.15
C GLY A 250 13.40 -7.81 38.72
N GLN A 251 13.04 -7.36 37.52
CA GLN A 251 13.26 -5.99 37.06
C GLN A 251 11.95 -5.20 36.96
N ALA A 252 12.03 -3.89 37.19
CA ALA A 252 10.95 -2.93 37.02
C ALA A 252 11.23 -2.01 35.83
N LYS A 253 10.17 -1.55 35.14
CA LYS A 253 10.28 -0.62 34.02
C LYS A 253 10.23 0.81 34.53
N LYS A 254 11.13 1.65 34.06
CA LYS A 254 11.04 3.10 34.24
C LYS A 254 11.01 3.75 32.87
N TYR A 255 9.87 4.36 32.54
CA TYR A 255 9.70 5.06 31.27
C TYR A 255 10.68 6.21 31.11
N VAL A 256 11.14 6.40 29.88
CA VAL A 256 11.96 7.55 29.51
C VAL A 256 11.05 8.77 29.46
N GLU A 257 11.49 9.86 30.08
CA GLU A 257 10.69 11.07 30.19
C GLU A 257 10.43 11.66 28.79
N GLY A 258 9.15 11.86 28.45
CA GLY A 258 8.72 12.32 27.13
C GLY A 258 8.47 11.22 26.08
N GLU A 259 8.79 9.96 26.37
CA GLU A 259 8.62 8.83 25.45
C GLU A 259 7.64 7.79 26.01
N SER A 260 6.60 7.44 25.25
CA SER A 260 5.53 6.54 25.74
C SER A 260 5.85 5.04 25.59
N CYS A 261 6.79 4.67 24.72
CA CYS A 261 7.11 3.27 24.40
C CYS A 261 8.54 2.85 24.75
N CYS A 262 9.35 3.76 25.29
CA CYS A 262 10.73 3.51 25.67
C CYS A 262 10.84 3.48 27.20
N TRP A 263 11.47 2.45 27.73
CA TRP A 263 11.73 2.30 29.16
C TRP A 263 13.13 1.71 29.42
N HIS A 264 13.62 1.91 30.63
CA HIS A 264 14.79 1.23 31.16
C HIS A 264 14.37 0.19 32.19
N CYS A 265 15.03 -0.96 32.17
CA CYS A 265 14.85 -2.01 33.15
C CYS A 265 15.82 -1.82 34.31
N PHE A 266 15.29 -1.80 35.53
CA PHE A 266 16.09 -1.68 36.76
C PHE A 266 15.82 -2.86 37.66
N ASN A 267 16.87 -3.45 38.22
CA ASN A 267 16.73 -4.54 39.20
C ASN A 267 15.98 -4.06 40.44
N CYS A 268 14.95 -4.81 40.84
CA CYS A 268 14.28 -4.63 42.12
C CYS A 268 15.27 -4.94 43.25
N THR A 269 15.20 -4.15 44.32
CA THR A 269 15.94 -4.44 45.55
C THR A 269 15.29 -5.61 46.32
N GLN A 270 16.00 -6.17 47.30
CA GLN A 270 15.49 -7.27 48.13
C GLN A 270 14.20 -6.97 48.91
N TYR A 271 13.79 -5.70 48.99
CA TYR A 271 12.58 -5.25 49.70
C TYR A 271 11.46 -4.80 48.76
N GLN A 272 11.61 -5.11 47.48
CA GLN A 272 10.81 -4.60 46.38
C GLN A 272 10.18 -5.77 45.62
N LEU A 273 8.87 -5.68 45.40
CA LEU A 273 8.07 -6.74 44.78
C LEU A 273 7.35 -6.17 43.54
N PHE A 274 7.31 -6.96 42.47
CA PHE A 274 6.55 -6.65 41.26
C PHE A 274 5.06 -6.94 41.48
N LEU A 275 4.19 -6.00 41.12
CA LEU A 275 2.73 -6.14 41.27
C LEU A 275 2.06 -6.03 39.88
N PRO A 276 1.58 -7.13 39.29
CA PRO A 276 1.09 -7.16 37.91
C PRO A 276 -0.21 -6.38 37.65
N ASP A 277 -1.06 -6.13 38.66
CA ASP A 277 -2.42 -5.57 38.48
C ASP A 277 -2.59 -4.08 38.88
N SER A 278 -1.49 -3.33 38.97
CA SER A 278 -1.52 -1.90 39.33
C SER A 278 -1.58 -1.02 38.06
N PRO A 279 -2.38 0.06 38.02
CA PRO A 279 -2.30 1.06 36.94
C PRO A 279 -0.93 1.77 36.89
N GLU A 280 -0.11 1.59 37.93
CA GLU A 280 1.29 2.03 38.08
C GLU A 280 2.25 0.81 38.23
N ALA A 281 1.84 -0.38 37.76
CA ALA A 281 2.50 -1.68 37.97
C ALA A 281 3.96 -1.74 37.54
N ASP A 282 4.38 -0.85 36.66
CA ASP A 282 5.70 -0.93 36.06
C ASP A 282 6.78 -0.15 36.84
N VAL A 283 6.43 0.83 37.68
CA VAL A 283 7.40 1.76 38.31
C VAL A 283 7.53 1.55 39.82
N THR A 284 6.54 0.97 40.50
CA THR A 284 6.45 1.06 41.96
C THR A 284 6.71 -0.25 42.65
N ALA A 285 7.98 -0.64 42.75
CA ALA A 285 8.35 -1.61 43.75
C ALA A 285 8.30 -0.93 45.13
N ARG A 286 7.20 -1.15 45.87
CA ARG A 286 7.04 -0.60 47.22
C ARG A 286 8.02 -1.26 48.18
N ARG A 287 8.70 -0.45 48.98
CA ARG A 287 9.49 -0.89 50.14
C ARG A 287 8.49 -1.45 51.17
N LYS A 288 8.62 -2.72 51.58
CA LYS A 288 7.86 -3.21 52.75
C LYS A 288 8.37 -2.52 54.02
N GLU A 289 7.51 -1.77 54.70
CA GLU A 289 7.59 -1.57 56.14
C GLU A 289 7.15 -2.88 56.81
N TRP A 290 7.98 -3.43 57.69
CA TRP A 290 7.91 -4.79 58.21
C TRP A 290 6.79 -5.05 59.24
N GLU A 291 5.82 -4.14 59.41
CA GLU A 291 4.96 -4.16 60.60
C GLU A 291 3.59 -4.86 60.46
N ASN A 292 3.15 -5.31 59.27
CA ASN A 292 1.85 -5.99 59.16
C ASN A 292 1.83 -7.19 58.19
N MET A 293 2.49 -8.29 58.58
CA MET A 293 2.28 -9.61 57.97
C MET A 293 1.08 -10.34 58.59
N ARG A 294 -0.16 -10.07 58.13
CA ARG A 294 -1.29 -10.98 58.41
C ARG A 294 -2.20 -11.35 57.24
N THR A 295 -2.03 -10.80 56.03
CA THR A 295 -3.07 -10.97 54.99
C THR A 295 -2.58 -11.21 53.54
N VAL A 296 -1.34 -11.64 53.31
CA VAL A 296 -0.92 -12.06 51.96
C VAL A 296 -0.82 -13.58 51.88
N SER A 297 -1.56 -14.15 50.93
CA SER A 297 -1.68 -15.59 50.68
C SER A 297 -0.31 -16.27 50.48
N PRO A 298 -0.10 -17.53 50.94
CA PRO A 298 1.23 -18.16 51.01
C PRO A 298 1.89 -18.44 49.64
N TYR A 299 1.18 -18.26 48.53
CA TYR A 299 1.62 -18.70 47.20
C TYR A 299 2.67 -17.80 46.53
N PHE A 300 3.04 -16.66 47.12
CA PHE A 300 3.99 -15.70 46.52
C PHE A 300 5.35 -15.61 47.24
N LEU A 301 5.67 -16.54 48.14
CA LEU A 301 6.93 -16.56 48.87
C LEU A 301 7.78 -17.76 48.47
N THR A 302 8.33 -17.73 47.26
CA THR A 302 9.52 -18.53 46.94
C THR A 302 10.73 -17.59 46.89
N PRO A 303 11.73 -17.77 47.76
CA PRO A 303 12.99 -17.04 47.65
C PRO A 303 13.68 -17.42 46.34
N ALA A 304 14.23 -16.45 45.62
CA ALA A 304 15.15 -16.74 44.52
C ALA A 304 16.37 -17.50 45.08
N PRO A 305 16.81 -18.59 44.43
CA PRO A 305 18.01 -19.29 44.87
C PRO A 305 19.24 -18.39 44.71
N VAL A 306 20.03 -18.30 45.79
CA VAL A 306 21.28 -17.56 45.82
C VAL A 306 22.30 -18.29 44.95
N THR A 307 22.71 -17.70 43.83
CA THR A 307 23.90 -18.11 43.11
C THR A 307 25.14 -17.62 43.87
N PRO A 308 26.10 -18.49 44.23
CA PRO A 308 27.33 -18.06 44.86
C PRO A 308 28.17 -17.24 43.86
N THR A 309 28.52 -16.02 44.24
CA THR A 309 29.54 -15.22 43.56
C THR A 309 30.88 -15.95 43.61
N SER A 310 31.45 -16.24 42.44
CA SER A 310 32.84 -16.69 42.31
C SER A 310 33.80 -15.55 42.68
N PRO A 311 34.93 -15.83 43.36
CA PRO A 311 35.90 -14.79 43.71
C PRO A 311 36.66 -14.31 42.47
N SER A 312 36.81 -13.00 42.39
CA SER A 312 37.64 -12.28 41.44
C SER A 312 39.10 -12.70 41.52
N ASN A 313 39.63 -13.34 40.47
CA ASN A 313 41.07 -13.48 40.27
C ASN A 313 41.60 -12.21 39.58
N THR A 314 42.26 -11.36 40.37
CA THR A 314 43.18 -10.35 39.87
C THR A 314 44.46 -11.02 39.37
N HIS A 315 44.66 -11.09 38.06
CA HIS A 315 45.97 -11.34 37.46
C HIS A 315 46.44 -10.10 36.68
N ARG A 316 47.53 -9.52 37.17
CA ARG A 316 48.36 -8.50 36.54
C ARG A 316 49.24 -9.15 35.46
N PRO A 317 49.43 -8.57 34.26
CA PRO A 317 50.52 -8.97 33.38
C PRO A 317 51.77 -8.12 33.63
N GLN A 318 52.92 -8.81 33.73
CA GLN A 318 54.18 -8.34 33.15
C GLN A 318 54.18 -8.62 31.65
#